data_AF-X1KRJ2-F1
#
_entry.id   AF-X1KRJ2-F1
#
_cell.length_a   1.000
_cell.length_b   1.000
_cell.length_c   1.000
_cell.angle_alpha   90.00
_cell.angle_beta   90.00
_cell.angle_gamma   90.00
#
_symmetry.space_group_name_H-M   'P 1'
#
loop_
_entity.id
_entity.type
_entity.pdbx_description
1 polymer ?
#
loop_
_entity_poly.entity_id
_entity_poly.type
_entity_poly.pdbx_seq_one_letter_code
_entity_poly.pdbx_strand_id
1 'polypeptide(L)'
;ISKEFAQKSITCVAPSKTFNIAGLKSSNVIMPNKILCDEFVAKCGTLSIRGPGIIGAVATEAVYNDCEEWLDELLKYLWQNFEFLKSYLADYNPDIEVFDLEGTYLPWVDYRKLGIDPKELNRCIKEDGKVCLDDGGMFGESG
;
A
#
# COMPACT_ATOMS: atom_id res chain seq x y z
N ILE A 1 17.57 -7.67 14.37
CA ILE A 1 16.84 -6.70 15.24
C ILE A 1 17.22 -6.98 16.69
N SER A 2 17.60 -5.97 17.48
CA SER A 2 17.92 -6.20 18.90
C SER A 2 16.64 -6.48 19.69
N LYS A 3 16.74 -7.30 20.75
CA LYS A 3 15.61 -7.54 21.67
C LYS A 3 15.08 -6.24 22.27
N GLU A 4 15.95 -5.25 22.46
CA GLU A 4 15.56 -3.94 22.97
C GLU A 4 14.62 -3.20 22.03
N PHE A 5 14.91 -3.15 20.72
CA PHE A 5 14.03 -2.49 19.75
C PHE A 5 12.69 -3.21 19.63
N ALA A 6 12.70 -4.55 19.62
CA ALA A 6 11.47 -5.34 19.56
C ALA A 6 10.52 -5.05 20.73
N GLN A 7 11.04 -4.71 21.92
CA GLN A 7 10.24 -4.33 23.10
C GLN A 7 9.65 -2.91 23.02
N LYS A 8 10.07 -2.12 22.04
CA LYS A 8 9.65 -0.73 21.80
C LYS A 8 8.97 -0.55 20.43
N SER A 9 8.62 -1.64 19.75
CA SER A 9 8.01 -1.62 18.42
C SER A 9 6.61 -2.23 18.42
N ILE A 10 5.75 -1.68 17.56
CA ILE A 10 4.44 -2.21 17.24
C ILE A 10 4.45 -2.50 15.74
N THR A 11 4.30 -3.77 15.36
CA THR A 11 4.29 -4.16 13.94
C THR A 11 2.87 -4.47 13.51
N CYS A 12 2.35 -3.69 12.57
CA CYS A 12 1.01 -3.89 12.00
C CYS A 12 1.14 -4.59 10.64
N VAL A 13 0.49 -5.73 10.48
CA VAL A 13 0.42 -6.47 9.21
C VAL A 13 -1.01 -6.82 8.89
N ALA A 14 -1.35 -6.92 7.60
CA ALA A 14 -2.68 -7.32 7.17
C ALA A 14 -2.60 -7.98 5.79
N PRO A 15 -3.46 -8.98 5.50
CA PRO A 15 -3.54 -9.57 4.17
C PRO A 15 -4.29 -8.66 3.16
N SER A 16 -4.82 -7.53 3.61
CA SER A 16 -5.73 -6.66 2.86
C SER A 16 -5.17 -6.19 1.52
N LYS A 17 -3.91 -5.75 1.48
CA LYS A 17 -3.26 -5.24 0.28
C LYS A 17 -2.71 -6.38 -0.57
N THR A 18 -2.02 -7.33 0.06
CA THR A 18 -1.41 -8.48 -0.62
C THR A 18 -2.44 -9.31 -1.38
N PHE A 19 -3.60 -9.59 -0.76
CA PHE A 19 -4.62 -10.49 -1.31
C PHE A 19 -5.90 -9.75 -1.74
N ASN A 20 -5.86 -8.42 -1.82
CA ASN A 20 -7.00 -7.58 -2.24
C ASN A 20 -8.31 -7.83 -1.44
N ILE A 21 -8.20 -8.03 -0.13
CA ILE A 21 -9.33 -8.30 0.78
C ILE A 21 -9.55 -7.21 1.83
N ALA A 22 -9.26 -5.96 1.48
CA ALA A 22 -9.43 -4.81 2.38
C ALA A 22 -10.86 -4.68 2.95
N GLY A 23 -11.88 -5.07 2.17
CA GLY A 23 -13.28 -5.09 2.62
C GLY A 23 -13.57 -6.05 3.77
N LEU A 24 -12.71 -7.05 4.01
CA LEU A 24 -12.90 -8.06 5.08
C LEU A 24 -12.42 -7.59 6.46
N LYS A 25 -11.74 -6.43 6.54
CA LYS A 25 -11.36 -5.76 7.81
C LYS A 25 -10.62 -6.70 8.79
N SER A 26 -9.57 -7.34 8.31
CA SER A 26 -8.73 -8.25 9.11
C SER A 26 -7.27 -7.76 9.13
N SER A 27 -6.70 -7.63 10.32
CA SER A 27 -5.34 -7.15 10.57
C SER A 27 -4.75 -7.84 11.79
N ASN A 28 -3.43 -8.01 11.83
CA ASN A 28 -2.69 -8.54 12.96
C ASN A 28 -1.72 -7.48 13.49
N VAL A 29 -1.66 -7.33 14.81
CA VAL A 29 -0.74 -6.42 15.49
C VAL A 29 0.20 -7.25 16.36
N ILE A 30 1.50 -7.20 16.06
CA ILE A 30 2.53 -8.00 16.71
C ILE A 30 3.30 -7.11 17.68
N MET A 31 3.23 -7.45 18.98
CA MET A 31 3.79 -6.66 20.08
C MET A 31 4.49 -7.57 21.09
N PRO A 32 5.84 -7.65 21.08
CA PRO A 32 6.60 -8.47 22.03
C PRO A 32 6.53 -7.99 23.49
N ASN A 33 6.22 -6.71 23.72
CA ASN A 33 6.07 -6.14 25.05
C ASN A 33 4.63 -6.33 25.55
N LYS A 34 4.46 -7.18 26.56
CA LYS A 34 3.14 -7.50 27.11
C LYS A 34 2.41 -6.29 27.71
N ILE A 35 3.12 -5.40 28.41
CA ILE A 35 2.51 -4.21 29.02
C ILE A 35 1.90 -3.33 27.93
N LEU A 36 2.69 -3.05 26.89
CA LEU A 36 2.23 -2.25 25.74
C LEU A 36 1.07 -2.93 25.00
N CYS A 37 1.11 -4.26 24.85
CA CYS A 37 0.04 -5.04 24.22
C CYS A 37 -1.27 -4.93 25.01
N ASP A 38 -1.22 -5.09 26.33
CA ASP A 38 -2.41 -5.02 27.19
C ASP A 38 -3.02 -3.60 27.17
N GLU A 39 -2.20 -2.54 27.20
CA GLU A 39 -2.64 -1.14 27.06
C GLU A 39 -3.31 -0.87 25.70
N PHE A 40 -2.72 -1.40 24.62
CA PHE A 40 -3.27 -1.28 23.27
C PHE A 40 -4.63 -1.95 23.15
N VAL A 41 -4.76 -3.20 23.63
CA VAL A 41 -6.02 -3.95 23.62
C VAL A 41 -7.09 -3.24 24.43
N ALA A 42 -6.75 -2.72 25.62
CA ALA A 42 -7.66 -1.94 26.44
C ALA A 42 -8.16 -0.69 25.68
N LYS A 43 -7.26 0.03 24.99
CA LYS A 43 -7.63 1.20 24.18
C LYS A 43 -8.52 0.84 23.00
N CYS A 44 -8.22 -0.24 22.27
CA CYS A 44 -9.08 -0.75 21.19
C CYS A 44 -10.49 -1.06 21.69
N GLY A 45 -10.60 -1.65 22.89
CA GLY A 45 -11.88 -1.90 23.56
C GLY A 45 -12.72 -0.63 23.76
N THR A 46 -12.09 0.49 24.17
CA THR A 46 -12.79 1.78 24.33
C THR A 46 -13.26 2.39 23.00
N LEU A 47 -12.62 2.02 21.89
CA LEU A 47 -12.93 2.51 20.54
C LEU A 47 -13.86 1.56 19.76
N SER A 48 -14.33 0.48 20.39
CA SER A 48 -15.09 -0.58 19.72
C SER A 48 -14.37 -1.21 18.52
N ILE A 49 -13.03 -1.13 18.49
CA ILE A 49 -12.19 -1.84 17.52
C ILE A 49 -12.08 -3.27 18.03
N ARG A 50 -12.95 -4.13 17.51
CA ARG A 50 -12.97 -5.57 17.81
C ARG A 50 -12.18 -6.33 16.75
N GLY A 51 -11.85 -7.58 17.06
CA GLY A 51 -11.23 -8.50 16.10
C GLY A 51 -12.07 -8.67 14.82
N PRO A 52 -11.51 -9.32 13.79
CA PRO A 52 -12.19 -9.49 12.51
C PRO A 52 -13.51 -10.26 12.67
N GLY A 53 -14.46 -10.00 11.77
CA GLY A 53 -15.64 -10.86 11.62
C GLY A 53 -15.24 -12.27 11.15
N ILE A 54 -16.17 -13.23 11.25
CA ILE A 54 -15.92 -14.65 10.91
C ILE A 54 -15.31 -14.84 9.52
N ILE A 55 -15.81 -14.10 8.51
CA ILE A 55 -15.29 -14.16 7.13
C ILE A 55 -13.85 -13.64 7.07
N GLY A 56 -13.56 -12.54 7.76
CA GLY A 56 -12.21 -11.97 7.80
C GLY A 56 -11.21 -12.85 8.55
N ALA A 57 -11.65 -13.63 9.54
CA ALA A 57 -10.80 -14.59 10.22
C ALA A 57 -10.46 -15.79 9.30
N VAL A 58 -11.49 -16.41 8.70
CA VAL A 58 -11.33 -17.57 7.80
C VAL A 58 -10.55 -17.21 6.54
N ALA A 59 -10.81 -16.04 5.95
CA ALA A 59 -10.06 -15.59 4.78
C ALA A 59 -8.58 -15.35 5.12
N THR A 60 -8.27 -14.72 6.26
CA THR A 60 -6.87 -14.52 6.70
C THR A 60 -6.15 -15.84 6.91
N GLU A 61 -6.82 -16.84 7.49
CA GLU A 61 -6.25 -18.17 7.64
C GLU A 61 -5.95 -18.82 6.28
N ALA A 62 -6.93 -18.81 5.36
CA ALA A 62 -6.76 -19.40 4.04
C ALA A 62 -5.63 -18.75 3.23
N VAL A 63 -5.58 -17.41 3.18
CA VAL A 63 -4.57 -16.72 2.35
C VAL A 63 -3.15 -16.90 2.88
N TYR A 64 -2.96 -17.06 4.20
CA TYR A 64 -1.63 -17.30 4.77
C TYR A 64 -1.17 -18.75 4.70
N ASN A 65 -2.09 -19.71 4.56
CA ASN A 65 -1.73 -21.14 4.48
C ASN A 65 -1.70 -21.67 3.04
N ASP A 66 -2.56 -21.16 2.16
CA ASP A 66 -2.89 -21.83 0.90
C ASP A 66 -2.70 -20.97 -0.36
N CYS A 67 -2.35 -19.67 -0.23
CA CYS A 67 -2.32 -18.73 -1.37
C CYS A 67 -0.92 -18.20 -1.74
N GLU A 68 0.15 -18.89 -1.34
CA GLU A 68 1.53 -18.50 -1.67
C GLU A 68 1.78 -18.52 -3.19
N GLU A 69 1.38 -19.58 -3.90
CA GLU A 69 1.57 -19.69 -5.36
C GLU A 69 0.88 -18.55 -6.12
N TRP A 70 -0.30 -18.14 -5.67
CA TRP A 70 -1.02 -17.01 -6.28
C TRP A 70 -0.25 -15.69 -6.08
N LEU A 71 0.34 -15.50 -4.90
CA LEU A 71 1.11 -14.30 -4.60
C LEU A 71 2.39 -14.24 -5.46
N ASP A 72 3.08 -15.37 -5.62
CA ASP A 72 4.28 -15.43 -6.46
C ASP A 72 4.01 -15.04 -7.92
N GLU A 73 2.90 -15.52 -8.49
CA GLU A 73 2.50 -15.14 -9.85
C GLU A 73 2.04 -13.68 -9.92
N LEU A 74 1.32 -13.18 -8.90
CA LEU A 74 0.94 -11.78 -8.83
C LEU A 74 2.17 -10.86 -8.80
N LEU A 75 3.20 -11.18 -8.02
CA LEU A 75 4.41 -10.36 -7.92
C LEU A 75 5.13 -10.25 -9.26
N LYS A 76 5.23 -11.35 -10.03
CA LYS A 76 5.80 -11.33 -11.39
C LYS A 76 4.98 -10.43 -12.33
N TYR A 77 3.66 -10.55 -12.27
CA TYR A 77 2.76 -9.76 -13.11
C TYR A 77 2.84 -8.26 -12.78
N LEU A 78 2.86 -7.90 -11.49
CA LEU A 78 3.01 -6.52 -11.04
C LEU A 78 4.34 -5.92 -11.47
N TRP A 79 5.43 -6.70 -11.38
CA TRP A 79 6.74 -6.27 -11.85
C TRP A 79 6.75 -5.98 -13.35
N GLN A 80 6.17 -6.87 -14.16
CA GLN A 80 6.04 -6.67 -15.61
C GLN A 80 5.22 -5.42 -15.96
N ASN A 81 4.14 -5.14 -15.22
CA ASN A 81 3.36 -3.93 -15.41
C ASN A 81 4.15 -2.66 -15.07
N PHE A 82 4.95 -2.69 -14.00
CA PHE A 82 5.80 -1.57 -13.62
C PHE A 82 6.86 -1.30 -14.69
N GLU A 83 7.56 -2.33 -15.15
CA GLU A 83 8.57 -2.21 -16.21
C GLU A 83 7.95 -1.65 -17.49
N PHE A 84 6.78 -2.15 -17.88
CA PHE A 84 6.03 -1.64 -19.03
C PHE A 84 5.67 -0.15 -18.87
N LEU A 85 5.10 0.25 -17.72
CA LEU A 85 4.73 1.64 -17.46
C LEU A 85 5.96 2.56 -17.55
N LYS A 86 7.05 2.15 -16.91
CA LYS A 86 8.29 2.92 -16.84
C LYS A 86 8.92 3.09 -18.22
N SER A 87 9.04 2.02 -19.00
CA SER A 87 9.58 2.10 -20.36
C SER A 87 8.67 2.92 -21.27
N TYR A 88 7.36 2.70 -21.19
CA TYR A 88 6.40 3.39 -22.04
C TYR A 88 6.40 4.90 -21.82
N LEU A 89 6.42 5.35 -20.57
CA LEU A 89 6.45 6.78 -20.26
C LEU A 89 7.78 7.43 -20.65
N ALA A 90 8.90 6.75 -20.42
CA ALA A 90 10.21 7.24 -20.82
C ALA A 90 10.33 7.40 -22.36
N ASP A 91 9.79 6.45 -23.12
CA ASP A 91 9.77 6.50 -24.59
C ASP A 91 8.78 7.55 -25.12
N TYR A 92 7.65 7.72 -24.44
CA TYR A 92 6.60 8.67 -24.83
C TYR A 92 7.02 10.13 -24.58
N ASN A 93 7.55 10.43 -23.38
CA ASN A 93 8.03 11.76 -23.03
C ASN A 93 9.10 11.69 -21.94
N PRO A 94 10.37 12.02 -22.23
CA PRO A 94 11.47 11.92 -21.27
C PRO A 94 11.39 12.93 -20.10
N ASP A 95 10.51 13.93 -20.18
CA ASP A 95 10.23 14.84 -19.06
C ASP A 95 9.29 14.22 -18.01
N ILE A 96 8.72 13.04 -18.29
CA ILE A 96 7.94 12.25 -17.33
C ILE A 96 8.85 11.17 -16.75
N GLU A 97 9.09 11.23 -15.45
CA GLU A 97 10.00 10.31 -14.76
C GLU A 97 9.22 9.38 -13.83
N VAL A 98 9.44 8.07 -13.93
CA VAL A 98 8.88 7.08 -13.01
C VAL A 98 9.97 6.64 -12.05
N PHE A 99 9.74 6.83 -10.75
CA PHE A 99 10.69 6.42 -9.72
C PHE A 99 10.81 4.89 -9.65
N ASP A 100 11.98 4.41 -9.22
CA ASP A 100 12.22 2.98 -8.98
C ASP A 100 11.27 2.44 -7.91
N LEU A 101 10.71 1.26 -8.17
CA LEU A 101 9.78 0.58 -7.28
C LEU A 101 10.49 -0.54 -6.53
N GLU A 102 10.68 -0.38 -5.22
CA GLU A 102 11.25 -1.42 -4.35
C GLU A 102 10.16 -2.29 -3.67
N GLY A 103 8.90 -1.85 -3.74
CA GLY A 103 7.77 -2.57 -3.16
C GLY A 103 6.45 -1.86 -3.42
N THR A 104 5.36 -2.45 -2.95
CA THR A 104 3.98 -2.08 -3.31
C THR A 104 3.66 -2.31 -4.79
N TYR A 105 2.47 -1.91 -5.22
CA TYR A 105 2.03 -1.91 -6.61
C TYR A 105 1.60 -0.52 -7.08
N LEU A 106 2.09 0.54 -6.41
CA LEU A 106 1.73 1.94 -6.67
C LEU A 106 2.97 2.71 -7.16
N PRO A 107 3.15 2.89 -8.47
CA PRO A 107 4.25 3.67 -9.03
C PRO A 107 4.10 5.16 -8.70
N TRP A 108 5.22 5.83 -8.46
CA TRP A 108 5.27 7.29 -8.31
C TRP A 108 5.81 7.92 -9.58
N VAL A 109 5.06 8.87 -10.15
CA VAL A 109 5.38 9.49 -11.44
C VAL A 109 5.54 11.00 -11.26
N ASP A 110 6.70 11.50 -11.65
CA ASP A 110 7.07 12.90 -11.60
C ASP A 110 6.80 13.59 -12.94
N TYR A 111 5.93 14.60 -12.90
CA TYR A 111 5.56 15.42 -14.05
C TYR A 111 6.14 16.84 -13.97
N ARG A 112 6.96 17.17 -12.95
CA ARG A 112 7.41 18.55 -12.67
C ARG A 112 8.18 19.17 -13.81
N LYS A 113 8.94 18.38 -14.59
CA LYS A 113 9.72 18.88 -15.74
C LYS A 113 8.83 19.41 -16.89
N LEU A 114 7.55 19.04 -16.91
CA LEU A 114 6.58 19.59 -17.87
C LEU A 114 6.26 21.08 -17.63
N GLY A 115 6.56 21.61 -16.43
CA GLY A 115 6.29 23.01 -16.08
C GLY A 115 4.80 23.37 -16.01
N ILE A 116 3.92 22.37 -15.91
CA ILE A 116 2.47 22.55 -15.80
C ILE A 116 2.10 22.77 -14.33
N ASP A 117 1.19 23.71 -14.07
CA ASP A 117 0.63 23.89 -12.74
C ASP A 117 -0.04 22.59 -12.25
N PRO A 118 0.19 22.15 -10.99
CA PRO A 118 -0.35 20.88 -10.50
C PRO A 118 -1.87 20.75 -10.58
N LYS A 119 -2.63 21.84 -10.42
CA LYS A 119 -4.10 21.77 -10.51
C LYS A 119 -4.54 21.57 -11.95
N GLU A 120 -3.88 22.25 -12.89
CA GLU A 120 -4.14 22.08 -14.31
C GLU A 120 -3.72 20.69 -14.80
N LEU A 121 -2.58 20.17 -14.32
CA LEU A 121 -2.15 18.81 -14.63
C LEU A 121 -3.20 17.78 -14.20
N ASN A 122 -3.68 17.87 -12.95
CA ASN A 122 -4.73 16.98 -12.43
C ASN A 122 -6.04 17.11 -13.23
N ARG A 123 -6.42 18.32 -13.62
CA ARG A 123 -7.57 18.56 -14.50
C ARG A 123 -7.37 17.88 -15.85
N CYS A 124 -6.24 18.08 -16.52
CA CYS A 124 -5.92 17.47 -17.81
C CYS A 124 -5.98 15.95 -17.73
N ILE A 125 -5.35 15.32 -16.73
CA ILE A 125 -5.35 13.85 -16.58
C ILE A 125 -6.77 13.32 -16.39
N LYS A 126 -7.57 13.96 -15.52
CA LYS A 126 -8.91 13.50 -15.14
C LYS A 126 -9.98 13.82 -16.16
N GLU A 127 -10.01 15.04 -16.66
CA GLU A 127 -11.07 15.54 -17.53
C GLU A 127 -10.78 15.28 -19.01
N ASP A 128 -9.54 15.45 -19.44
CA ASP A 128 -9.19 15.28 -20.85
C ASP A 128 -8.71 13.85 -21.12
N GLY A 129 -7.81 13.35 -20.28
CA GLY A 129 -7.28 11.97 -20.33
C GLY A 129 -8.24 10.90 -19.83
N LYS A 130 -9.28 11.28 -19.07
CA LYS A 130 -10.25 10.35 -18.45
C LYS A 130 -9.61 9.30 -17.55
N VAL A 131 -8.46 9.61 -16.95
CA VAL A 131 -7.75 8.74 -16.01
C VAL A 131 -7.87 9.33 -14.61
N CYS A 132 -8.23 8.50 -13.63
CA CYS A 132 -8.28 8.92 -12.23
C CYS A 132 -7.03 8.41 -11.50
N LEU A 133 -6.16 9.32 -11.10
CA LEU A 133 -4.97 9.03 -10.30
C LEU A 133 -5.11 9.67 -8.91
N ASP A 134 -4.30 9.20 -7.96
CA ASP A 134 -4.11 9.90 -6.69
C ASP A 134 -3.12 11.04 -6.89
N ASP A 135 -3.52 12.26 -6.54
CA ASP A 135 -2.68 13.46 -6.65
C ASP A 135 -1.57 13.43 -5.60
N GLY A 136 -0.32 13.64 -6.02
CA GLY A 136 0.84 13.75 -5.13
C GLY A 136 0.62 14.78 -4.02
N GLY A 137 -0.06 15.89 -4.31
CA GLY A 137 -0.39 16.92 -3.33
C GLY A 137 -1.22 16.41 -2.13
N MET A 138 -1.94 15.29 -2.25
CA MET A 138 -2.65 14.65 -1.14
C MET A 138 -1.72 14.02 -0.10
N PHE A 139 -0.46 13.78 -0.45
CA PHE A 139 0.54 13.13 0.39
C PHE A 139 1.51 14.12 1.07
N GLY A 140 1.30 15.43 0.88
CA GLY A 140 2.08 16.51 1.51
C GLY A 140 3.07 17.17 0.55
N GLU A 141 3.95 18.04 1.09
CA GLU A 141 4.90 18.83 0.28
C GLU A 141 5.90 17.99 -0.54
N SER A 142 6.16 16.75 -0.10
CA SER A 142 7.07 15.81 -0.79
C SER A 142 6.35 14.80 -1.68
N GLY A 143 5.03 14.94 -1.84
CA GLY A 143 4.23 14.10 -2.73
C GLY A 143 4.32 14.54 -4.19
#